data_AF-A0A7S2KCR9-F1
#
_entry.id   AF-A0A7S2KCR9-F1
#
_cell.length_a   1.000
_cell.length_b   1.000
_cell.length_c   1.000
_cell.angle_alpha   90.00
_cell.angle_beta   90.00
_cell.angle_gamma   90.00
#
_symmetry.space_group_name_H-M   'P 1'
#
loop_
_entity.id
_entity.type
_entity.pdbx_description
1 polymer ?
#
loop_
_entity_poly.entity_id
_entity_poly.type
_entity_poly.pdbx_seq_one_letter_code
_entity_poly.pdbx_strand_id
1 'polypeptide(L)'
;CFLVGTRRVEYRDPLGEQELSMLKWCVDEVEGILDNTEEGKCWTRHWLDVKKNYAFDPRFQIPMPKMGYADPRSSAMLKGAVYSLRQNGAVRHGPECFNYSFPQHLDDKFLVISDTLPGLVPWKYVDIEELMEILAEKIDDGFAFPLNPKWVLCDEGWKDLYDKLLASEAPNVQDAMNVWYPADIRERIAAISSKHPSGFSPSEEAQARPAKAQEETRRPTVSTDLEQHELEVFKSQKDFSPDTAELELKRYKHARSGVEKIRRALLQKKKKKKKETFFSTALVMLQIGKEADARIKKTGSKKVLDRFRSSLSLSGSKHDVQRRSSLTVATTTSVSSEGSVINRRPSRRKSFTRYLRKRLSNKKKK
;
A
#
# COMPACT_ATOMS: atom_id res chain seq x y z
N CYS A 1 -0.96 -5.89 0.73
CA CYS A 1 -1.62 -4.85 1.56
C CYS A 1 -2.38 -3.97 0.58
N PHE A 2 -3.67 -3.69 0.78
CA PHE A 2 -4.43 -2.94 -0.24
C PHE A 2 -4.08 -1.43 -0.21
N LEU A 3 -4.40 -0.75 0.89
CA LEU A 3 -4.00 0.62 1.17
C LEU A 3 -3.88 0.85 2.69
N VAL A 4 -3.25 1.95 3.08
CA VAL A 4 -3.15 2.38 4.48
C VAL A 4 -3.72 3.80 4.61
N GLY A 5 -4.76 3.95 5.43
CA GLY A 5 -5.31 5.26 5.78
C GLY A 5 -4.66 5.82 7.04
N THR A 6 -4.28 7.09 6.99
CA THR A 6 -3.68 7.81 8.12
C THR A 6 -4.52 9.02 8.48
N ARG A 7 -4.52 9.41 9.76
CA ARG A 7 -5.20 10.61 10.25
C ARG A 7 -4.23 11.42 11.11
N ARG A 8 -4.21 12.74 10.92
CA ARG A 8 -3.28 13.66 11.60
C ARG A 8 -1.80 13.32 11.35
N VAL A 9 -1.50 12.77 10.17
CA VAL A 9 -0.12 12.54 9.71
C VAL A 9 0.23 13.61 8.69
N GLU A 10 1.38 14.24 8.86
CA GLU A 10 1.89 15.23 7.91
C GLU A 10 2.77 14.57 6.84
N TYR A 11 2.48 14.92 5.59
CA TYR A 11 3.19 14.49 4.40
C TYR A 11 3.93 15.69 3.84
N ARG A 12 5.25 15.73 4.05
CA ARG A 12 6.12 16.86 3.64
C ARG A 12 7.10 16.46 2.54
N ASP A 13 7.47 15.19 2.52
CA ASP A 13 8.44 14.67 1.57
C ASP A 13 7.71 14.31 0.27
N PRO A 14 8.14 14.84 -0.89
CA PRO A 14 7.55 14.47 -2.17
C PRO A 14 7.81 13.00 -2.48
N LEU A 15 7.08 12.47 -3.46
CA LEU A 15 7.45 11.19 -4.07
C LEU A 15 8.88 11.27 -4.64
N GLY A 16 9.61 10.17 -4.53
CA GLY A 16 10.90 10.05 -5.21
C GLY A 16 10.73 10.14 -6.73
N GLU A 17 11.81 10.51 -7.42
CA GLU A 17 11.78 10.69 -8.88
C GLU A 17 11.31 9.41 -9.60
N GLN A 18 11.73 8.24 -9.12
CA GLN A 18 11.32 6.95 -9.68
C GLN A 18 9.82 6.70 -9.46
N GLU A 19 9.31 6.93 -8.25
CA GLU A 19 7.89 6.78 -7.94
C GLU A 19 7.02 7.73 -8.76
N LEU A 20 7.43 8.99 -8.89
CA LEU A 20 6.71 10.00 -9.66
C LEU A 20 6.73 9.68 -11.17
N SER A 21 7.87 9.24 -11.70
CA SER A 21 8.00 8.81 -13.09
C SER A 21 7.09 7.62 -13.40
N MET A 22 7.08 6.62 -12.51
CA MET A 22 6.20 5.45 -12.66
C MET A 22 4.72 5.78 -12.49
N LEU A 23 4.38 6.75 -11.63
CA LEU A 23 3.02 7.27 -11.51
C LEU A 23 2.57 7.94 -12.82
N LYS A 24 3.40 8.81 -13.40
CA LYS A 24 3.13 9.47 -14.70
C LYS A 24 2.89 8.44 -15.79
N TRP A 25 3.83 7.51 -15.94
CA TRP A 25 3.70 6.43 -16.91
C TRP A 25 2.42 5.61 -16.70
N CYS A 26 2.08 5.24 -15.47
CA CYS A 26 0.85 4.51 -15.19
C CYS A 26 -0.39 5.28 -15.64
N VAL A 27 -0.46 6.58 -15.37
CA VAL A 27 -1.59 7.44 -15.80
C VAL A 27 -1.68 7.49 -17.33
N ASP A 28 -0.56 7.64 -18.03
CA ASP A 28 -0.52 7.72 -19.49
C ASP A 28 -0.93 6.40 -20.15
N GLU A 29 -0.46 5.26 -19.63
CA GLU A 29 -0.84 3.93 -20.15
C GLU A 29 -2.29 3.57 -19.83
N VAL A 30 -2.82 4.02 -18.69
CA VAL A 30 -4.26 3.89 -18.41
C VAL A 30 -5.08 4.62 -19.48
N GLU A 31 -4.71 5.86 -19.84
CA GLU A 31 -5.38 6.57 -20.93
C GLU A 31 -5.23 5.83 -22.26
N GLY A 32 -4.02 5.35 -22.60
CA GLY A 32 -3.78 4.62 -23.84
C GLY A 32 -4.67 3.37 -23.97
N ILE A 33 -4.92 2.66 -22.88
CA ILE A 33 -5.85 1.53 -22.83
C ILE A 33 -7.30 2.00 -23.00
N LEU A 34 -7.71 3.08 -22.32
CA LEU A 34 -9.07 3.62 -22.44
C LEU A 34 -9.36 4.14 -23.87
N ASP A 35 -8.37 4.73 -24.53
CA ASP A 35 -8.48 5.19 -25.93
C ASP A 35 -8.60 4.03 -26.93
N ASN A 36 -8.00 2.88 -26.60
CA ASN A 36 -7.88 1.73 -27.51
C ASN A 36 -8.42 0.45 -26.86
N THR A 37 -9.55 0.55 -26.15
CA THR A 37 -10.14 -0.62 -25.51
C THR A 37 -10.64 -1.58 -26.59
N GLU A 38 -10.13 -2.81 -26.57
CA GLU A 38 -10.48 -3.86 -27.52
C GLU A 38 -11.58 -4.73 -26.90
N GLU A 39 -12.60 -5.03 -27.69
CA GLU A 39 -13.69 -5.91 -27.25
C GLU A 39 -13.15 -7.31 -26.91
N GLY A 40 -13.68 -7.91 -25.84
CA GLY A 40 -13.28 -9.25 -25.37
C GLY A 40 -11.99 -9.32 -24.56
N LYS A 41 -11.18 -8.25 -24.45
CA LYS A 41 -9.97 -8.24 -23.61
C LYS A 41 -10.26 -7.72 -22.20
N CYS A 42 -9.79 -8.44 -21.18
CA CYS A 42 -9.81 -7.95 -19.80
C CYS A 42 -8.66 -6.97 -19.54
N TRP A 43 -8.76 -6.19 -18.46
CA TRP A 43 -7.74 -5.22 -18.05
C TRP A 43 -6.34 -5.84 -17.97
N THR A 44 -6.22 -7.01 -17.33
CA THR A 44 -4.94 -7.72 -17.22
C THR A 44 -4.33 -8.02 -18.59
N ARG A 45 -5.15 -8.34 -19.60
CA ARG A 45 -4.63 -8.62 -20.94
C ARG A 45 -4.12 -7.35 -21.61
N HIS A 46 -4.88 -6.26 -21.53
CA HIS A 46 -4.43 -4.94 -22.01
C HIS A 46 -3.12 -4.52 -21.35
N TRP A 47 -3.03 -4.63 -20.02
CA TRP A 47 -1.82 -4.24 -19.30
C TRP A 47 -0.61 -5.12 -19.63
N LEU A 48 -0.83 -6.42 -19.89
CA LEU A 48 0.25 -7.29 -20.37
C LEU A 48 0.75 -6.87 -21.76
N ASP A 49 -0.13 -6.41 -22.64
CA ASP A 49 0.27 -5.91 -23.96
C ASP A 49 1.08 -4.61 -23.82
N VAL A 50 0.68 -3.70 -22.92
CA VAL A 50 1.51 -2.54 -22.51
C VAL A 50 2.90 -3.00 -22.04
N LYS A 51 2.98 -3.97 -21.12
CA LYS A 51 4.27 -4.45 -20.59
C LYS A 51 5.16 -5.08 -21.67
N LYS A 52 4.60 -5.73 -22.69
CA LYS A 52 5.37 -6.26 -23.82
C LYS A 52 6.04 -5.15 -24.63
N ASN A 53 5.34 -4.03 -24.86
CA ASN A 53 5.88 -2.89 -25.60
C ASN A 53 7.11 -2.28 -24.92
N TYR A 54 7.19 -2.40 -23.58
CA TYR A 54 8.29 -1.88 -22.77
C TYR A 54 9.30 -2.94 -22.29
N ALA A 55 9.13 -4.21 -22.66
CA ALA A 55 9.97 -5.30 -22.15
C ALA A 55 11.47 -5.11 -22.45
N PHE A 56 11.78 -4.43 -23.56
CA PHE A 56 13.15 -4.16 -24.01
C PHE A 56 13.56 -2.69 -23.89
N ASP A 57 12.72 -1.83 -23.32
CA ASP A 57 13.04 -0.40 -23.15
C ASP A 57 13.95 -0.23 -21.91
N PRO A 58 15.20 0.28 -22.08
CA PRO A 58 16.12 0.48 -20.96
C PRO A 58 15.58 1.37 -19.85
N ARG A 59 14.65 2.29 -20.15
CA ARG A 59 14.00 3.15 -19.15
C ARG A 59 13.15 2.37 -18.16
N PHE A 60 12.68 1.19 -18.55
CA PHE A 60 11.86 0.30 -17.73
C PHE A 60 12.65 -0.88 -17.14
N GLN A 61 13.97 -0.93 -17.39
CA GLN A 61 14.89 -1.87 -16.76
C GLN A 61 15.43 -1.38 -15.41
N ILE A 62 14.93 -0.25 -14.90
CA ILE A 62 15.29 0.24 -13.57
C ILE A 62 14.85 -0.80 -12.53
N PRO A 63 15.74 -1.24 -11.63
CA PRO A 63 15.39 -2.19 -10.59
C PRO A 63 14.18 -1.69 -9.78
N MET A 64 13.15 -2.53 -9.70
CA MET A 64 12.01 -2.26 -8.84
C MET A 64 12.49 -2.13 -7.40
N PRO A 65 12.05 -1.12 -6.63
CA PRO A 65 12.39 -1.02 -5.23
C PRO A 65 12.02 -2.31 -4.51
N LYS A 66 12.88 -2.78 -3.59
CA LYS A 66 12.69 -4.05 -2.86
C LYS A 66 11.31 -4.20 -2.21
N MET A 67 10.70 -3.08 -1.82
CA MET A 67 9.41 -3.01 -1.15
C MET A 67 8.30 -2.52 -2.08
N GLY A 68 8.53 -2.42 -3.38
CA GLY A 68 7.66 -1.71 -4.32
C GLY A 68 7.71 -0.19 -4.14
N TYR A 69 6.97 0.51 -5.00
CA TYR A 69 6.80 1.96 -4.93
C TYR A 69 5.95 2.33 -3.70
N ALA A 70 6.24 3.48 -3.10
CA ALA A 70 5.43 4.09 -2.04
C ALA A 70 5.95 5.51 -1.75
N ASP A 71 5.10 6.37 -1.19
CA ASP A 71 5.61 7.59 -0.57
C ASP A 71 6.51 7.27 0.65
N PRO A 72 7.38 8.22 1.08
CA PRO A 72 8.31 7.98 2.18
C PRO A 72 7.66 7.51 3.49
N ARG A 73 6.47 8.02 3.84
CA ARG A 73 5.74 7.63 5.05
C ARG A 73 5.18 6.22 4.92
N SER A 74 4.48 5.93 3.82
CA SER A 74 3.92 4.60 3.55
C SER A 74 5.02 3.53 3.47
N SER A 75 6.17 3.86 2.87
CA SER A 75 7.35 3.02 2.83
C SER A 75 7.89 2.71 4.24
N ALA A 76 8.00 3.72 5.11
CA ALA A 76 8.45 3.53 6.48
C ALA A 76 7.49 2.64 7.30
N MET A 77 6.17 2.87 7.18
CA MET A 77 5.16 2.04 7.85
C MET A 77 5.24 0.58 7.42
N LEU A 78 5.35 0.32 6.11
CA LEU A 78 5.44 -1.04 5.60
C LEU A 78 6.77 -1.73 5.88
N LYS A 79 7.89 -1.00 5.89
CA LYS A 79 9.17 -1.55 6.38
C LYS A 79 9.02 -2.05 7.81
N GLY A 80 8.33 -1.31 8.67
CA GLY A 80 7.97 -1.75 10.02
C GLY A 80 7.11 -3.01 10.04
N ALA A 81 6.05 -3.06 9.23
CA ALA A 81 5.17 -4.23 9.13
C ALA A 81 5.90 -5.48 8.63
N VAL A 82 6.68 -5.37 7.55
CA VAL A 82 7.48 -6.47 7.00
C VAL A 82 8.52 -6.94 8.00
N TYR A 83 9.21 -6.03 8.68
CA TYR A 83 10.17 -6.40 9.71
C TYR A 83 9.50 -7.18 10.86
N SER A 84 8.36 -6.70 11.37
CA SER A 84 7.62 -7.36 12.45
C SER A 84 7.08 -8.74 12.04
N LEU A 85 6.69 -8.90 10.78
CA LEU A 85 6.10 -10.13 10.25
C LEU A 85 7.09 -11.02 9.47
N ARG A 86 8.39 -10.72 9.54
CA ARG A 86 9.43 -11.43 8.78
C ARG A 86 9.50 -12.94 9.04
N GLN A 87 9.03 -13.40 10.21
CA GLN A 87 9.05 -14.82 10.57
C GLN A 87 8.04 -15.66 9.78
N ASN A 88 6.89 -15.08 9.41
CA ASN A 88 5.86 -15.78 8.64
C ASN A 88 5.71 -15.26 7.21
N GLY A 89 6.28 -14.09 6.90
CA GLY A 89 6.20 -13.47 5.58
C GLY A 89 4.79 -13.08 5.18
N ALA A 90 3.92 -12.72 6.14
CA ALA A 90 2.54 -12.31 5.88
C ALA A 90 2.45 -10.98 5.11
N VAL A 91 3.46 -10.12 5.24
CA VAL A 91 3.63 -8.90 4.44
C VAL A 91 5.01 -8.98 3.80
N ARG A 92 5.08 -8.80 2.47
CA ARG A 92 6.33 -8.95 1.70
C ARG A 92 6.62 -7.79 0.75
N HIS A 93 5.64 -6.92 0.51
CA HIS A 93 5.75 -5.82 -0.46
C HIS A 93 4.88 -4.63 -0.03
N GLY A 94 4.98 -3.58 -0.84
CA GLY A 94 4.25 -2.32 -0.82
C GLY A 94 2.73 -2.48 -0.84
N PRO A 95 1.97 -1.39 -0.65
CA PRO A 95 0.54 -1.44 -0.76
C PRO A 95 0.12 -1.38 -2.24
N GLU A 96 -0.98 -2.03 -2.61
CA GLU A 96 -1.46 -2.11 -4.00
C GLU A 96 -1.82 -0.75 -4.59
N CYS A 97 -2.13 0.25 -3.75
CA CYS A 97 -2.36 1.62 -4.20
C CYS A 97 -1.15 2.26 -4.89
N PHE A 98 0.06 1.72 -4.69
CA PHE A 98 1.29 2.17 -5.38
C PHE A 98 1.81 1.14 -6.41
N ASN A 99 1.02 0.11 -6.73
CA ASN A 99 1.41 -0.85 -7.76
C ASN A 99 1.24 -0.25 -9.17
N TYR A 100 2.06 0.74 -9.50
CA TYR A 100 2.03 1.49 -10.76
C TYR A 100 2.55 0.67 -11.93
N SER A 101 3.49 -0.26 -11.68
CA SER A 101 4.06 -1.12 -12.73
C SER A 101 3.08 -2.15 -13.25
N PHE A 102 2.11 -2.57 -12.43
CA PHE A 102 1.14 -3.60 -12.77
C PHE A 102 -0.16 -3.45 -11.97
N PRO A 103 -0.92 -2.35 -12.17
CA PRO A 103 -2.22 -2.16 -11.52
C PRO A 103 -3.16 -3.33 -11.81
N GLN A 104 -3.63 -3.97 -10.76
CA GLN A 104 -4.44 -5.19 -10.84
C GLN A 104 -5.95 -4.89 -10.74
N HIS A 105 -6.77 -5.91 -11.03
CA HIS A 105 -8.18 -5.88 -10.68
C HIS A 105 -8.36 -5.81 -9.16
N LEU A 106 -9.47 -5.19 -8.73
CA LEU A 106 -9.86 -5.17 -7.32
C LEU A 106 -10.32 -6.57 -6.91
N ASP A 107 -10.00 -6.95 -5.68
CA ASP A 107 -10.52 -8.18 -5.06
C ASP A 107 -12.01 -8.02 -4.71
N ASP A 108 -12.72 -9.16 -4.58
CA ASP A 108 -14.14 -9.16 -4.18
C ASP A 108 -14.36 -8.85 -2.70
N LYS A 109 -13.35 -9.11 -1.87
CA LYS A 109 -13.42 -8.99 -0.41
C LYS A 109 -12.14 -8.40 0.17
N PHE A 110 -12.33 -7.50 1.13
CA PHE A 110 -11.24 -6.79 1.81
C PHE A 110 -11.33 -7.00 3.31
N LEU A 111 -10.18 -7.17 3.96
CA LEU A 111 -10.08 -7.12 5.42
C LEU A 111 -9.75 -5.68 5.84
N VAL A 112 -10.70 -5.02 6.49
CA VAL A 112 -10.50 -3.69 7.09
C VAL A 112 -10.13 -3.86 8.55
N ILE A 113 -9.04 -3.22 8.97
CA ILE A 113 -8.57 -3.17 10.37
C ILE A 113 -8.63 -1.71 10.80
N SER A 114 -9.48 -1.38 11.78
CA SER A 114 -9.57 -0.03 12.34
C SER A 114 -10.25 -0.07 13.70
N ASP A 115 -9.78 0.76 14.62
CA ASP A 115 -10.34 0.98 15.95
C ASP A 115 -11.64 1.79 15.94
N THR A 116 -11.98 2.37 14.79
CA THR A 116 -13.16 3.23 14.60
C THR A 116 -14.21 2.56 13.70
N LEU A 117 -14.20 1.23 13.61
CA LEU A 117 -15.29 0.47 13.00
C LEU A 117 -16.53 0.47 13.91
N PRO A 118 -17.75 0.52 13.34
CA PRO A 118 -18.98 0.39 14.11
C PRO A 118 -18.98 -0.88 14.97
N GLY A 119 -19.48 -0.77 16.20
CA GLY A 119 -19.50 -1.89 17.15
C GLY A 119 -18.16 -2.21 17.81
N LEU A 120 -17.14 -1.35 17.63
CA LEU A 120 -15.80 -1.49 18.24
C LEU A 120 -15.12 -2.84 17.92
N VAL A 121 -15.44 -3.42 16.76
CA VAL A 121 -14.74 -4.61 16.27
C VAL A 121 -13.37 -4.18 15.72
N PRO A 122 -12.27 -4.89 16.03
CA PRO A 122 -10.94 -4.49 15.59
C PRO A 122 -10.72 -4.68 14.08
N TRP A 123 -11.54 -5.53 13.45
CA TRP A 123 -11.48 -5.81 12.01
C TRP A 123 -12.82 -6.33 11.48
N LYS A 124 -13.05 -6.18 10.17
CA LYS A 124 -14.24 -6.69 9.46
C LYS A 124 -13.86 -7.04 8.01
N TYR A 125 -14.38 -8.16 7.49
CA TYR A 125 -14.38 -8.43 6.05
C TYR A 125 -15.55 -7.69 5.38
N VAL A 126 -15.26 -6.99 4.28
CA VAL A 126 -16.22 -6.17 3.54
C VAL A 126 -16.10 -6.44 2.04
N ASP A 127 -17.16 -6.22 1.27
CA ASP A 127 -17.07 -6.10 -0.19
C ASP A 127 -16.60 -4.70 -0.61
N ILE A 128 -16.56 -4.48 -1.93
CA ILE A 128 -16.10 -3.22 -2.52
C ILE A 128 -17.05 -2.06 -2.19
N GLU A 129 -18.38 -2.27 -2.19
CA GLU A 129 -19.35 -1.24 -1.87
C GLU A 129 -19.24 -0.81 -0.40
N GLU A 130 -19.20 -1.77 0.53
CA GLU A 130 -18.98 -1.50 1.95
C GLU A 130 -17.62 -0.83 2.19
N LEU A 131 -16.56 -1.25 1.48
CA LEU A 131 -15.24 -0.61 1.57
C LEU A 131 -15.31 0.85 1.14
N MET A 132 -15.95 1.16 0.01
CA MET A 132 -16.07 2.54 -0.46
C MET A 132 -16.88 3.41 0.51
N GLU A 133 -17.96 2.89 1.10
CA GLU A 133 -18.71 3.60 2.14
C GLU A 133 -17.82 3.91 3.36
N ILE A 134 -17.05 2.92 3.85
CA ILE A 134 -16.11 3.11 4.97
C ILE A 134 -15.06 4.15 4.61
N LEU A 135 -14.43 4.06 3.44
CA LEU A 135 -13.38 4.99 3.00
C LEU A 135 -13.93 6.41 2.91
N ALA A 136 -15.14 6.60 2.37
CA ALA A 136 -15.81 7.90 2.33
C ALA A 136 -16.01 8.48 3.74
N GLU A 137 -16.51 7.69 4.69
CA GLU A 137 -16.66 8.12 6.08
C GLU A 137 -15.31 8.47 6.72
N LYS A 138 -14.25 7.72 6.42
CA LYS A 138 -12.91 8.02 6.94
C LYS A 138 -12.35 9.33 6.41
N ILE A 139 -12.65 9.70 5.16
CA ILE A 139 -12.30 11.04 4.64
C ILE A 139 -13.00 12.12 5.48
N ASP A 140 -14.28 11.95 5.82
CA ASP A 140 -15.03 12.89 6.67
C ASP A 140 -14.46 12.98 8.10
N ASP A 141 -13.78 11.93 8.57
CA ASP A 141 -13.07 11.88 9.85
C ASP A 141 -11.63 12.44 9.77
N GLY A 142 -11.22 12.98 8.61
CA GLY A 142 -9.90 13.56 8.37
C GLY A 142 -8.80 12.53 8.07
N PHE A 143 -9.16 11.31 7.65
CA PHE A 143 -8.19 10.38 7.11
C PHE A 143 -7.81 10.73 5.67
N ALA A 144 -6.55 10.46 5.33
CA ALA A 144 -6.01 10.48 3.98
C ALA A 144 -5.52 9.07 3.62
N PHE A 145 -5.66 8.68 2.36
CA PHE A 145 -5.08 7.46 1.80
C PHE A 145 -4.82 7.63 0.30
N PRO A 146 -3.73 7.05 -0.24
CA PRO A 146 -3.46 7.06 -1.66
C PRO A 146 -4.34 6.04 -2.40
N LEU A 147 -4.73 6.40 -3.61
CA LEU A 147 -5.51 5.57 -4.54
C LEU A 147 -4.66 5.23 -5.78
N ASN A 148 -4.75 4.00 -6.27
CA ASN A 148 -4.12 3.69 -7.56
C ASN A 148 -4.83 4.48 -8.68
N PRO A 149 -4.12 5.14 -9.62
CA PRO A 149 -4.76 5.85 -10.73
C PRO A 149 -5.69 4.96 -11.56
N LYS A 150 -5.37 3.68 -11.72
CA LYS A 150 -6.25 2.70 -12.36
C LYS A 150 -7.61 2.68 -11.68
N TRP A 151 -7.67 2.71 -10.35
CA TRP A 151 -8.95 2.69 -9.64
C TRP A 151 -9.75 3.94 -9.94
N VAL A 152 -9.11 5.10 -9.83
CA VAL A 152 -9.74 6.40 -10.06
C VAL A 152 -10.30 6.54 -11.49
N LEU A 153 -9.57 6.05 -12.49
CA LEU A 153 -9.89 6.23 -13.90
C LEU A 153 -10.75 5.09 -14.48
N CYS A 154 -10.63 3.87 -13.97
CA CYS A 154 -11.23 2.70 -14.59
C CYS A 154 -12.36 2.07 -13.78
N ASP A 155 -12.34 2.17 -12.45
CA ASP A 155 -13.29 1.46 -11.58
C ASP A 155 -14.42 2.39 -11.09
N GLU A 156 -15.67 1.94 -11.24
CA GLU A 156 -16.84 2.73 -10.89
C GLU A 156 -16.83 3.17 -9.41
N GLY A 157 -17.16 4.44 -9.16
CA GLY A 157 -17.29 5.02 -7.81
C GLY A 157 -15.96 5.50 -7.19
N TRP A 158 -14.82 5.02 -7.66
CA TRP A 158 -13.51 5.42 -7.11
C TRP A 158 -13.15 6.87 -7.44
N LYS A 159 -13.58 7.39 -8.58
CA LYS A 159 -13.45 8.81 -8.91
C LYS A 159 -14.15 9.71 -7.89
N ASP A 160 -15.33 9.30 -7.42
CA ASP A 160 -16.10 10.06 -6.42
C ASP A 160 -15.35 10.10 -5.07
N LEU A 161 -14.65 9.01 -4.69
CA LEU A 161 -13.77 8.99 -3.51
C LEU A 161 -12.55 9.89 -3.68
N TYR A 162 -11.91 9.85 -4.84
CA TYR A 162 -10.78 10.71 -5.18
C TYR A 162 -11.16 12.19 -5.11
N ASP A 163 -12.30 12.56 -5.69
CA ASP A 163 -12.81 13.94 -5.65
C ASP A 163 -13.14 14.38 -4.24
N LYS A 164 -13.64 13.45 -3.40
CA LYS A 164 -13.88 13.71 -1.98
C LYS A 164 -12.59 13.96 -1.20
N LEU A 165 -11.50 13.24 -1.51
CA LEU A 165 -10.17 13.53 -0.93
C LEU A 165 -9.69 14.92 -1.35
N LEU A 166 -9.79 15.27 -2.63
CA LEU A 166 -9.40 16.59 -3.14
C LEU A 166 -10.21 17.73 -2.52
N ALA A 167 -11.51 17.52 -2.29
CA ALA A 167 -12.40 18.52 -1.70
C ALA A 167 -12.29 18.62 -0.16
N SER A 168 -11.46 17.80 0.49
CA SER A 168 -11.34 17.79 1.95
C SER A 168 -10.70 19.08 2.47
N GLU A 169 -11.32 19.72 3.45
CA GLU A 169 -10.76 20.93 4.10
C GLU A 169 -9.69 20.61 5.16
N ALA A 170 -9.45 19.33 5.45
CA ALA A 170 -8.46 18.92 6.45
C ALA A 170 -7.02 19.15 5.94
N PRO A 171 -6.18 19.95 6.62
CA PRO A 171 -4.83 20.28 6.14
C PRO A 171 -3.96 19.04 5.86
N ASN A 172 -4.00 18.04 6.74
CA ASN A 172 -3.23 16.81 6.57
C ASN A 172 -3.66 15.99 5.32
N VAL A 173 -4.91 16.12 4.89
CA VAL A 173 -5.40 15.46 3.68
C VAL A 173 -4.88 16.20 2.46
N GLN A 174 -4.90 17.54 2.47
CA GLN A 174 -4.36 18.35 1.38
C GLN A 174 -2.85 18.17 1.23
N ASP A 175 -2.09 18.13 2.32
CA ASP A 175 -0.66 17.81 2.32
C ASP A 175 -0.40 16.46 1.63
N ALA A 176 -1.15 15.43 2.02
CA ALA A 176 -1.03 14.10 1.44
C ALA A 176 -1.37 14.08 -0.05
N MET A 177 -2.45 14.77 -0.46
CA MET A 177 -2.87 14.85 -1.85
C MET A 177 -1.85 15.60 -2.71
N ASN A 178 -1.22 16.66 -2.20
CA ASN A 178 -0.17 17.39 -2.92
C ASN A 178 1.10 16.53 -3.11
N VAL A 179 1.38 15.60 -2.20
CA VAL A 179 2.48 14.64 -2.33
C VAL A 179 2.14 13.54 -3.33
N TRP A 180 0.97 12.90 -3.18
CA TRP A 180 0.60 11.73 -4.01
C TRP A 180 0.18 12.11 -5.43
N TYR A 181 -0.45 13.27 -5.60
CA TYR A 181 -0.91 13.78 -6.88
C TYR A 181 -0.53 15.26 -7.02
N PRO A 182 0.70 15.53 -7.49
CA PRO A 182 1.10 16.87 -7.88
C PRO A 182 0.14 17.48 -8.92
N ALA A 183 0.18 18.81 -9.09
CA ALA A 183 -0.80 19.54 -9.90
C ALA A 183 -0.94 19.00 -11.34
N ASP A 184 0.17 18.70 -12.01
CA ASP A 184 0.21 18.13 -13.36
C ASP A 184 -0.47 16.75 -13.43
N ILE A 185 -0.29 15.90 -12.41
CA ILE A 185 -0.99 14.61 -12.32
C ILE A 185 -2.49 14.79 -12.13
N ARG A 186 -2.91 15.74 -11.28
CA ARG A 186 -4.34 16.01 -11.03
C ARG A 186 -5.04 16.52 -12.29
N GLU A 187 -4.39 17.43 -13.01
CA GLU A 187 -4.88 17.94 -14.29
C GLU A 187 -5.01 16.81 -15.32
N ARG A 188 -4.01 15.92 -15.39
CA ARG A 188 -4.05 14.75 -16.28
C ARG A 188 -5.19 13.80 -15.95
N ILE A 189 -5.35 13.43 -14.67
CA ILE A 189 -6.46 12.57 -14.21
C ILE A 189 -7.82 13.20 -14.53
N ALA A 190 -7.97 14.51 -14.32
CA ALA A 190 -9.21 15.23 -14.62
C ALA A 190 -9.53 15.23 -16.12
N ALA A 191 -8.52 15.44 -16.98
CA ALA A 191 -8.67 15.39 -18.43
C ALA A 191 -9.10 14.00 -18.91
N ILE A 192 -8.42 12.93 -18.44
CA ILE A 192 -8.75 11.55 -18.80
C ILE A 192 -10.15 11.19 -18.31
N SER A 193 -10.50 11.53 -17.06
CA SER A 193 -11.83 11.25 -16.50
C SER A 193 -12.95 11.95 -17.28
N SER A 194 -12.69 13.14 -17.80
CA SER A 194 -13.65 13.89 -18.62
C SER A 194 -13.82 13.27 -20.02
N LYS A 195 -12.72 12.76 -20.60
CA LYS A 195 -12.70 12.05 -21.88
C LYS A 195 -13.38 10.68 -21.79
N HIS A 196 -13.19 9.98 -20.66
CA HIS A 196 -13.63 8.61 -20.41
C HIS A 196 -14.50 8.49 -19.15
N PRO A 197 -15.72 9.08 -19.14
CA PRO A 197 -16.55 9.18 -17.94
C PRO A 197 -17.05 7.83 -17.41
N SER A 198 -17.04 6.79 -18.24
CA SER A 198 -17.44 5.43 -17.87
C SER A 198 -16.27 4.54 -17.45
N GLY A 199 -15.04 5.05 -17.50
CA GLY A 199 -13.83 4.30 -17.21
C GLY A 199 -13.67 3.06 -18.10
N PHE A 200 -13.15 1.98 -17.53
CA PHE A 200 -12.93 0.73 -18.25
C PHE A 200 -14.19 -0.14 -18.18
N SER A 201 -14.83 -0.40 -19.31
CA SER A 201 -15.97 -1.30 -19.43
C SER A 201 -15.55 -2.54 -20.20
N PRO A 202 -15.24 -3.68 -19.53
CA PRO A 202 -15.03 -4.93 -20.24
C PRO A 202 -16.30 -5.26 -21.02
N SER A 203 -16.18 -5.66 -22.28
CA SER A 203 -17.34 -6.19 -23.02
C SER A 203 -17.99 -7.30 -22.19
N GLU A 204 -19.32 -7.30 -22.08
CA GLU A 204 -20.09 -8.22 -21.23
C GLU A 204 -19.69 -9.71 -21.46
N GLU A 205 -19.29 -10.06 -22.69
CA GLU A 205 -18.82 -11.39 -23.07
C GLU A 205 -17.56 -11.88 -22.34
N ALA A 206 -16.67 -10.97 -21.93
CA ALA A 206 -15.43 -11.30 -21.24
C ALA A 206 -15.66 -11.67 -19.76
N GLN A 207 -16.70 -11.10 -19.13
CA GLN A 207 -17.08 -11.42 -17.75
C GLN A 207 -17.96 -12.67 -17.66
N ALA A 208 -18.72 -12.98 -18.71
CA ALA A 208 -19.64 -14.11 -18.74
C ALA A 208 -18.96 -15.48 -18.83
N ARG A 209 -17.64 -15.58 -19.04
CA ARG A 209 -16.93 -16.86 -18.97
C ARG A 209 -16.79 -17.28 -17.51
N PRO A 210 -17.53 -18.29 -17.04
CA PRO A 210 -17.51 -18.67 -15.64
C PRO A 210 -16.10 -19.14 -15.24
N ALA A 211 -15.63 -18.68 -14.07
CA ALA A 211 -14.35 -19.05 -13.46
C ALA A 211 -14.12 -20.58 -13.38
N LYS A 212 -15.19 -21.39 -13.47
CA LYS A 212 -15.12 -22.85 -13.56
C LYS A 212 -14.33 -23.35 -14.78
N ALA A 213 -14.38 -22.66 -15.92
CA ALA A 213 -13.64 -23.07 -17.11
C ALA A 213 -12.11 -22.92 -16.91
N GLN A 214 -11.66 -21.95 -16.11
CA GLN A 214 -10.24 -21.75 -15.79
C GLN A 214 -9.69 -22.71 -14.73
N GLU A 215 -10.55 -23.33 -13.92
CA GLU A 215 -10.10 -24.34 -12.94
C GLU A 215 -9.93 -25.73 -13.57
N GLU A 216 -10.68 -26.03 -14.63
CA GLU A 216 -10.59 -27.31 -15.37
C GLU A 216 -9.52 -27.35 -16.47
N THR A 217 -9.08 -26.18 -16.99
CA THR A 217 -7.92 -26.08 -17.91
C THR A 217 -6.57 -25.89 -17.21
N ARG A 218 -6.53 -25.91 -15.86
CA ARG A 218 -5.28 -25.93 -15.06
C ARG A 218 -4.58 -27.29 -15.05
N ARG A 219 -4.66 -28.06 -16.13
CA ARG A 219 -3.63 -29.02 -16.50
C ARG A 219 -2.88 -28.53 -17.74
N PRO A 220 -1.72 -27.86 -17.58
CA PRO A 220 -0.74 -27.77 -18.65
C PRO A 220 0.34 -28.84 -18.44
N THR A 221 0.36 -29.83 -19.33
CA THR A 221 1.61 -30.48 -19.79
C THR A 221 2.42 -29.49 -20.64
N VAL A 222 2.80 -28.36 -20.05
CA VAL A 222 3.67 -27.34 -20.64
C VAL A 222 4.51 -26.76 -19.50
N SER A 223 5.55 -27.50 -19.08
CA SER A 223 6.40 -27.15 -17.93
C SER A 223 7.88 -27.49 -18.15
N THR A 224 8.32 -27.81 -19.36
CA THR A 224 9.74 -28.10 -19.62
C THR A 224 10.48 -26.89 -20.17
N ASP A 225 9.85 -26.09 -21.03
CA ASP A 225 10.59 -25.09 -21.81
C ASP A 225 10.79 -23.77 -21.03
N LEU A 226 9.83 -23.40 -20.17
CA LEU A 226 9.97 -22.24 -19.30
C LEU A 226 10.94 -22.51 -18.14
N GLU A 227 10.92 -23.73 -17.60
CA GLU A 227 11.87 -24.15 -16.56
C GLU A 227 13.30 -24.20 -17.12
N GLN A 228 13.50 -24.66 -18.36
CA GLN A 228 14.81 -24.64 -19.01
C GLN A 228 15.29 -23.21 -19.28
N HIS A 229 14.42 -22.31 -19.74
CA HIS A 229 14.76 -20.92 -19.97
C HIS A 229 15.08 -20.16 -18.67
N GLU A 230 14.32 -20.36 -17.59
CA GLU A 230 14.65 -19.80 -16.27
C GLU A 230 15.95 -20.37 -15.69
N LEU A 231 16.22 -21.67 -15.92
CA LEU A 231 17.48 -22.31 -15.50
C LEU A 231 18.69 -21.77 -16.29
N GLU A 232 18.53 -21.45 -17.58
CA GLU A 232 19.59 -20.87 -18.42
C GLU A 232 19.85 -19.40 -18.08
N VAL A 233 18.80 -18.61 -17.83
CA VAL A 233 18.93 -17.22 -17.33
C VAL A 233 19.57 -17.20 -15.94
N PHE A 234 19.27 -18.19 -15.09
CA PHE A 234 19.89 -18.32 -13.77
C PHE A 234 21.36 -18.76 -13.84
N LYS A 235 21.74 -19.56 -14.85
CA LYS A 235 23.15 -19.95 -15.11
C LYS A 235 23.98 -18.83 -15.73
N SER A 236 23.37 -17.87 -16.42
CA SER A 236 24.10 -16.80 -17.13
C SER A 236 24.48 -15.61 -16.23
N GLN A 237 23.99 -15.54 -14.99
CA GLN A 237 24.46 -14.56 -14.00
C GLN A 237 25.78 -15.02 -13.37
N LYS A 238 26.88 -14.48 -13.90
CA LYS A 238 28.25 -14.62 -13.37
C LYS A 238 28.29 -14.22 -11.88
N ASP A 239 28.48 -15.23 -11.05
CA ASP A 239 29.16 -15.27 -9.73
C ASP A 239 28.53 -16.31 -8.78
N PHE A 240 27.89 -17.36 -9.32
CA PHE A 240 27.48 -18.51 -8.53
C PHE A 240 28.49 -19.66 -8.65
N SER A 241 29.26 -19.88 -7.59
CA SER A 241 30.06 -21.11 -7.45
C SER A 241 29.13 -22.33 -7.47
N PRO A 242 29.48 -23.42 -8.19
CA PRO A 242 28.73 -24.68 -8.22
C PRO A 242 28.36 -25.21 -6.83
N ASP A 243 29.24 -24.99 -5.84
CA ASP A 243 29.05 -25.40 -4.46
C ASP A 243 27.87 -24.67 -3.80
N THR A 244 27.60 -23.43 -4.21
CA THR A 244 26.52 -22.60 -3.66
C THR A 244 25.16 -23.06 -4.21
N ALA A 245 25.09 -23.42 -5.49
CA ALA A 245 23.90 -23.97 -6.11
C ALA A 245 23.54 -25.36 -5.53
N GLU A 246 24.55 -26.21 -5.26
CA GLU A 246 24.32 -27.49 -4.61
C GLU A 246 23.87 -27.35 -3.15
N LEU A 247 24.41 -26.35 -2.43
CA LEU A 247 24.00 -26.04 -1.06
C LEU A 247 22.55 -25.51 -1.00
N GLU A 248 22.17 -24.63 -1.92
CA GLU A 248 20.80 -24.12 -2.10
C GLU A 248 19.83 -25.26 -2.43
N LEU A 249 20.21 -26.16 -3.35
CA LEU A 249 19.38 -27.31 -3.72
C LEU A 249 19.22 -28.30 -2.55
N LYS A 250 20.26 -28.53 -1.75
CA LYS A 250 20.18 -29.33 -0.52
C LYS A 250 19.26 -28.65 0.51
N ARG A 251 19.39 -27.34 0.73
CA ARG A 251 18.51 -26.57 1.63
C ARG A 251 17.05 -26.66 1.19
N TYR A 252 16.78 -26.54 -0.11
CA TYR A 252 15.44 -26.67 -0.68
C TYR A 252 14.86 -28.08 -0.49
N LYS A 253 15.64 -29.13 -0.78
CA LYS A 253 15.24 -30.53 -0.54
C LYS A 253 14.96 -30.80 0.95
N HIS A 254 15.76 -30.26 1.85
CA HIS A 254 15.55 -30.38 3.30
C HIS A 254 14.28 -29.63 3.75
N ALA A 255 14.08 -28.39 3.29
CA ALA A 255 12.87 -27.61 3.58
C ALA A 255 11.60 -28.33 3.09
N ARG A 256 11.63 -28.88 1.88
CA ARG A 256 10.50 -29.64 1.31
C ARG A 256 10.24 -30.93 2.08
N SER A 257 11.28 -31.64 2.51
CA SER A 257 11.14 -32.82 3.38
C SER A 257 10.54 -32.48 4.75
N GLY A 258 10.85 -31.29 5.29
CA GLY A 258 10.29 -30.76 6.53
C GLY A 258 8.80 -30.42 6.39
N VAL A 259 8.44 -29.74 5.30
CA VAL A 259 7.04 -29.41 4.97
C VAL A 259 6.21 -30.68 4.80
N GLU A 260 6.74 -31.72 4.15
CA GLU A 260 6.03 -32.97 3.96
C GLU A 260 5.86 -33.77 5.26
N LYS A 261 6.86 -33.73 6.16
CA LYS A 261 6.74 -34.28 7.52
C LYS A 261 5.69 -33.53 8.35
N ILE A 262 5.64 -32.19 8.26
CA ILE A 262 4.62 -31.37 8.93
C ILE A 262 3.23 -31.68 8.37
N ARG A 263 3.09 -31.79 7.05
CA ARG A 263 1.82 -32.15 6.38
C ARG A 263 1.32 -33.53 6.83
N ARG A 264 2.20 -34.53 6.89
CA ARG A 264 1.86 -35.87 7.43
C ARG A 264 1.48 -35.80 8.92
N ALA A 265 2.19 -35.04 9.73
CA ALA A 265 1.87 -34.86 11.15
C ALA A 265 0.51 -34.17 11.36
N LEU A 266 0.16 -33.17 10.53
CA LEU A 266 -1.13 -32.50 10.57
C LEU A 266 -2.28 -33.41 10.10
N LEU A 267 -2.06 -34.23 9.08
CA LEU A 267 -3.03 -35.22 8.61
C LEU A 267 -3.26 -36.34 9.64
N GLN A 268 -2.22 -36.77 10.35
CA GLN A 268 -2.36 -37.73 11.46
C GLN A 268 -3.07 -37.13 12.68
N LYS A 269 -2.86 -35.84 12.99
CA LYS A 269 -3.60 -35.13 14.05
C LYS A 269 -5.09 -34.98 13.75
N LYS A 270 -5.49 -34.85 12.48
CA LYS A 270 -6.92 -34.81 12.10
C LYS A 270 -7.69 -36.10 12.40
N LYS A 271 -7.02 -37.24 12.61
CA LYS A 271 -7.67 -38.51 13.03
C LYS A 271 -7.80 -38.67 14.55
N LYS A 272 -7.14 -37.83 15.36
CA LYS A 272 -7.20 -37.86 16.83
C LYS A 272 -7.43 -36.45 17.38
N LYS A 273 -8.69 -36.00 17.36
CA LYS A 273 -9.33 -35.08 18.33
C LYS A 273 -10.52 -34.40 17.66
N LYS A 274 -11.70 -34.99 17.86
CA LYS A 274 -12.95 -34.24 17.96
C LYS A 274 -12.97 -33.68 19.40
N LYS A 275 -13.28 -32.39 19.54
CA LYS A 275 -13.35 -31.58 20.77
C LYS A 275 -12.02 -30.99 21.25
N GLU A 276 -11.70 -29.80 20.75
CA GLU A 276 -11.16 -28.65 21.51
C GLU A 276 -11.11 -27.45 20.55
N THR A 277 -11.79 -26.38 20.92
CA THR A 277 -12.09 -25.23 20.06
C THR A 277 -10.89 -24.28 19.84
N PHE A 278 -10.83 -23.73 18.63
CA PHE A 278 -9.86 -22.76 18.08
C PHE A 278 -9.65 -21.48 18.92
N PHE A 279 -10.52 -21.20 19.89
CA PHE A 279 -10.49 -19.98 20.71
C PHE A 279 -9.31 -19.88 21.70
N SER A 280 -8.59 -20.98 21.99
CA SER A 280 -7.46 -20.94 22.94
C SER A 280 -6.22 -20.26 22.36
N THR A 281 -6.00 -20.30 21.04
CA THR A 281 -4.73 -19.83 20.45
C THR A 281 -4.65 -18.31 20.35
N ALA A 282 -5.75 -17.63 20.03
CA ALA A 282 -5.79 -16.16 19.95
C ALA A 282 -5.66 -15.49 21.33
N LEU A 283 -6.27 -16.07 22.37
CA LEU A 283 -6.14 -15.60 23.75
C LEU A 283 -4.72 -15.79 24.29
N VAL A 284 -4.06 -16.90 23.96
CA VAL A 284 -2.64 -17.13 24.30
C VAL A 284 -1.73 -16.10 23.62
N MET A 285 -1.98 -15.73 22.36
CA MET A 285 -1.20 -14.70 21.68
C MET A 285 -1.36 -13.30 22.31
N LEU A 286 -2.58 -12.93 22.73
CA LEU A 286 -2.83 -11.67 23.44
C LEU A 286 -2.16 -11.64 24.83
N GLN A 287 -2.12 -12.78 25.52
CA GLN A 287 -1.44 -12.91 26.82
C GLN A 287 0.09 -12.78 26.68
N ILE A 288 0.68 -13.42 25.67
CA ILE A 288 2.12 -13.32 25.37
C ILE A 288 2.51 -11.87 25.02
N GLY A 289 1.67 -11.16 24.26
CA GLY A 289 1.90 -9.74 23.94
C GLY A 289 1.94 -8.85 25.18
N LYS A 290 0.99 -9.03 26.11
CA LYS A 290 0.93 -8.27 27.38
C LYS A 290 2.15 -8.54 28.27
N GLU A 291 2.63 -9.79 28.31
CA GLU A 291 3.82 -10.16 29.10
C GLU A 291 5.12 -9.63 28.49
N ALA A 292 5.22 -9.56 27.16
CA ALA A 292 6.36 -8.95 26.47
C ALA A 292 6.45 -7.44 26.74
N ASP A 293 5.33 -6.71 26.69
CA ASP A 293 5.29 -5.28 27.00
C ASP A 293 5.63 -4.97 28.46
N ALA A 294 5.19 -5.82 29.40
CA ALA A 294 5.54 -5.69 30.81
C ALA A 294 7.04 -5.94 31.06
N ARG A 295 7.67 -6.82 30.28
CA ARG A 295 9.12 -7.08 30.35
C ARG A 295 9.93 -5.92 29.78
N ILE A 296 9.51 -5.32 28.66
CA ILE A 296 10.16 -4.14 28.07
C ILE A 296 10.15 -2.96 29.04
N LYS A 297 9.04 -2.74 29.75
CA LYS A 297 8.94 -1.69 30.79
C LYS A 297 9.84 -1.95 32.01
N LYS A 298 10.18 -3.22 32.30
CA LYS A 298 11.06 -3.59 33.42
C LYS A 298 12.55 -3.55 33.09
N THR A 299 12.96 -3.72 31.84
CA THR A 299 14.38 -3.93 31.50
C THR A 299 15.08 -2.80 30.73
N GLY A 300 14.42 -1.72 30.30
CA GLY A 300 15.08 -0.76 29.42
C GLY A 300 14.71 0.71 29.58
N SER A 301 15.39 1.44 30.46
CA SER A 301 15.53 2.90 30.29
C SER A 301 16.77 3.56 30.91
N LYS A 302 17.88 2.83 31.13
CA LYS A 302 19.15 3.47 31.57
C LYS A 302 20.38 3.19 30.71
N LYS A 303 20.55 1.98 30.16
CA LYS A 303 21.83 1.62 29.51
C LYS A 303 22.02 2.07 28.06
N VAL A 304 20.97 2.49 27.35
CA VAL A 304 21.09 2.92 25.94
C VAL A 304 21.38 4.42 25.81
N LEU A 305 20.95 5.23 26.79
CA LEU A 305 21.19 6.68 26.76
C LEU A 305 22.65 7.05 27.05
N ASP A 306 23.35 6.27 27.88
CA ASP A 306 24.75 6.53 28.22
C ASP A 306 25.71 6.22 27.07
N ARG A 307 25.34 5.28 26.18
CA ARG A 307 26.17 4.92 25.02
C ARG A 307 26.15 5.95 23.89
N PHE A 308 25.10 6.78 23.84
CA PHE A 308 24.97 7.85 22.83
C PHE A 308 25.66 9.16 23.25
N ARG A 309 25.89 9.38 24.56
CA ARG A 309 26.62 10.57 25.05
C ARG A 309 28.14 10.45 24.92
N SER A 310 28.69 9.24 24.95
CA SER A 310 30.14 9.01 24.85
C SER A 310 30.72 9.17 23.45
N SER A 311 29.89 9.21 22.39
CA SER A 311 30.39 9.30 21.01
C SER A 311 30.42 10.72 20.42
N LEU A 312 30.06 11.75 21.21
CA LEU A 312 30.00 13.15 20.73
C LEU A 312 31.07 14.07 21.34
N SER A 313 32.04 13.54 22.08
CA SER A 313 33.14 14.34 22.64
C SER A 313 34.50 13.83 22.17
N LEU A 314 34.91 14.17 20.95
CA LEU A 314 36.31 14.10 20.49
C LEU A 314 36.47 14.87 19.18
N SER A 315 36.57 16.20 19.27
CA SER A 315 37.49 16.98 18.44
C SER A 315 37.73 18.33 19.12
N GLY A 316 38.88 18.45 19.76
CA GLY A 316 39.44 19.70 20.21
C GLY A 316 40.84 19.82 19.61
N SER A 317 41.05 20.81 18.76
CA SER A 317 42.37 21.36 18.48
C SER A 317 42.25 22.87 18.56
N LYS A 318 43.07 23.43 19.45
CA LYS A 318 43.19 24.84 19.78
C LYS A 318 44.03 25.54 18.70
N HIS A 319 43.60 26.71 18.26
CA HIS A 319 44.52 27.80 17.97
C HIS A 319 43.93 29.12 18.44
N ASP A 320 44.83 29.95 18.91
CA ASP A 320 44.65 31.02 19.88
C ASP A 320 44.65 32.40 19.19
N VAL A 321 44.12 33.40 19.91
CA VAL A 321 44.52 34.82 19.88
C VAL A 321 43.94 35.78 18.80
N GLN A 322 43.10 36.69 19.34
CA GLN A 322 43.11 38.17 19.23
C GLN A 322 41.94 38.94 18.58
N ARG A 323 41.49 39.91 19.41
CA ARG A 323 40.97 41.28 19.15
C ARG A 323 39.46 41.51 18.99
N ARG A 324 38.97 42.32 19.95
CA ARG A 324 38.17 43.59 19.83
C ARG A 324 37.05 43.59 18.78
N SER A 325 35.83 44.03 19.02
CA SER A 325 35.25 44.94 20.03
C SER A 325 33.75 45.10 19.74
N SER A 326 33.01 45.56 20.76
CA SER A 326 31.86 46.50 20.72
C SER A 326 30.46 46.08 20.19
N LEU A 327 29.47 46.42 21.05
CA LEU A 327 28.13 47.01 20.77
C LEU A 327 27.07 46.11 20.07
N THR A 328 25.77 46.09 20.36
CA THR A 328 24.87 46.81 21.29
C THR A 328 23.57 45.99 21.44
N VAL A 329 22.90 46.17 22.57
CA VAL A 329 21.51 45.82 22.92
C VAL A 329 20.49 46.58 22.06
N ALA A 330 19.38 45.94 21.69
CA ALA A 330 18.07 46.60 21.59
C ALA A 330 16.92 45.59 21.73
N THR A 331 16.29 45.63 22.90
CA THR A 331 14.98 45.07 23.23
C THR A 331 13.92 46.05 22.72
N THR A 332 12.84 45.59 22.08
CA THR A 332 11.56 46.31 22.10
C THR A 332 10.37 45.35 22.16
N THR A 333 9.60 45.57 23.20
CA THR A 333 8.28 45.05 23.55
C THR A 333 7.19 46.00 23.02
N SER A 334 6.07 45.49 22.50
CA SER A 334 4.68 45.93 22.80
C SER A 334 3.69 45.20 21.86
N VAL A 335 2.72 44.41 22.36
CA VAL A 335 1.33 44.76 22.79
C VAL A 335 0.57 45.51 21.68
N SER A 336 -0.54 45.06 21.07
CA SER A 336 -1.87 44.84 21.69
C SER A 336 -2.87 44.20 20.71
N SER A 337 -3.80 43.43 21.28
CA SER A 337 -5.25 43.31 20.99
C SER A 337 -5.77 43.18 19.54
N GLU A 338 -6.53 42.11 19.27
CA GLU A 338 -8.01 42.17 19.26
C GLU A 338 -8.62 40.76 19.13
N GLY A 339 -9.62 40.49 19.97
CA GLY A 339 -10.36 39.24 20.01
C GLY A 339 -11.52 39.24 19.02
N SER A 340 -11.63 38.17 18.23
CA SER A 340 -12.81 37.89 17.41
C SER A 340 -13.44 36.57 17.82
N VAL A 341 -14.69 36.69 18.29
CA VAL A 341 -15.58 35.60 18.68
C VAL A 341 -16.12 34.94 17.40
N ILE A 342 -15.60 33.75 17.07
CA ILE A 342 -16.10 32.96 15.94
C ILE A 342 -17.32 32.13 16.39
N ASN A 343 -18.49 32.60 15.98
CA ASN A 343 -19.76 31.89 16.02
C ASN A 343 -19.70 30.64 15.13
N ARG A 344 -19.62 29.45 15.73
CA ARG A 344 -19.73 28.16 15.02
C ARG A 344 -21.19 27.91 14.64
N ARG A 345 -21.55 28.18 13.37
CA ARG A 345 -22.79 27.67 12.78
C ARG A 345 -22.69 26.16 12.50
N PRO A 346 -23.76 25.39 12.67
CA PRO A 346 -23.77 23.97 12.35
C PRO A 346 -23.70 23.78 10.83
N SER A 347 -22.63 23.12 10.38
CA SER A 347 -22.47 22.67 9.00
C SER A 347 -23.64 21.74 8.61
N ARG A 348 -24.39 22.14 7.58
CA ARG A 348 -25.42 21.33 6.94
C ARG A 348 -24.75 20.16 6.22
N ARG A 349 -24.45 19.08 6.94
CA ARG A 349 -24.14 17.77 6.37
C ARG A 349 -25.40 17.22 5.67
N LYS A 350 -25.59 17.54 4.39
CA LYS A 350 -26.45 16.76 3.50
C LYS A 350 -25.61 15.61 2.93
N SER A 351 -26.06 14.40 3.20
CA SER A 351 -25.29 13.16 3.12
C SER A 351 -24.92 12.75 1.69
N PHE A 352 -23.63 12.83 1.39
CA PHE A 352 -22.97 12.18 0.24
C PHE A 352 -23.31 10.67 0.15
N THR A 353 -23.48 10.00 1.31
CA THR A 353 -23.97 8.61 1.38
C THR A 353 -25.34 8.41 0.74
N ARG A 354 -26.22 9.42 0.76
CA ARG A 354 -27.52 9.34 0.05
C ARG A 354 -27.37 9.51 -1.46
N TYR A 355 -26.36 10.24 -1.93
CA TYR A 355 -26.05 10.40 -3.35
C TYR A 355 -25.48 9.10 -3.95
N LEU A 356 -24.44 8.53 -3.33
CA LEU A 356 -23.87 7.23 -3.76
C LEU A 356 -24.95 6.13 -3.74
N ARG A 357 -25.73 6.04 -2.67
CA ARG A 357 -26.80 5.03 -2.56
C ARG A 357 -27.91 5.23 -3.60
N LYS A 358 -28.25 6.46 -3.98
CA LYS A 358 -29.26 6.75 -5.03
C LYS A 358 -28.74 6.43 -6.44
N ARG A 359 -27.47 6.74 -6.73
CA ARG A 359 -26.85 6.46 -8.04
C ARG A 359 -26.67 4.96 -8.26
N LEU A 360 -26.21 4.23 -7.23
CA LEU A 360 -26.08 2.76 -7.27
C LEU A 360 -27.45 2.05 -7.28
N SER A 361 -28.45 2.55 -6.55
CA SER A 361 -29.80 1.97 -6.55
C SER A 361 -30.53 2.11 -7.90
N ASN A 362 -30.26 3.16 -8.67
CA ASN A 362 -30.90 3.35 -9.97
C ASN A 362 -30.38 2.37 -11.04
N LYS A 363 -29.22 1.73 -10.83
CA LYS A 363 -28.69 0.67 -11.69
C LYS A 363 -29.32 -0.70 -11.48
N LYS A 364 -29.89 -0.99 -10.30
CA LYS A 364 -30.63 -2.25 -10.06
C LYS A 364 -32.04 -2.28 -10.67
N LYS A 365 -32.46 -1.21 -11.34
CA LYS A 365 -33.80 -1.05 -11.94
C LYS A 365 -33.80 -0.94 -13.47
N LYS A 366 -32.63 -1.05 -14.10
CA LYS A 366 -32.46 -1.28 -15.53
C LYS A 366 -31.75 -2.60 -15.69
#